data_AF-A0A9W8ZD19-F1
#
_entry.id   AF-A0A9W8ZD19-F1
#
_cell.length_a   1.000
_cell.length_b   1.000
_cell.length_c   1.000
_cell.angle_alpha   90.00
_cell.angle_beta   90.00
_cell.angle_gamma   90.00
#
_symmetry.space_group_name_H-M   'P 1'
#
loop_
_entity.id
_entity.type
_entity.pdbx_description
1 polymer ?
#
loop_
_entity_poly.entity_id
_entity_poly.type
_entity_poly.pdbx_seq_one_letter_code
_entity_poly.pdbx_strand_id
1 'polypeptide(L)'
;MMMLWAWAGVPLGVYNIVEGFNIALRIQPQILTVLSLVTWIQCYYYERKWSVPRALALVAPVMCFMGGVQAALIVALRHAKERDLEWPLILMAALAAALLAAGVGSHYVDIYRHRTVRGISFIFVGLDALGDLTSLLSVFFQPKLDILGIVIYATELALWTGIFACGAYYNLRPWLRKKYGKSGGTAASEVSQSGEGAAPANTSGIALHDLPSSTSVFRTTSAELEVHRQRSVSSRLSGVAHLPSRVA
;
A
#
# COMPACT_ATOMS: atom_id res chain seq x y z
N MET A 1 6.11 -11.98 -8.43
CA MET A 1 4.82 -11.29 -8.63
C MET A 1 4.93 -10.19 -9.69
N MET A 2 5.65 -9.08 -9.46
CA MET A 2 5.70 -7.94 -10.39
C MET A 2 6.21 -8.27 -11.81
N MET A 3 7.12 -9.22 -11.96
CA MET A 3 7.59 -9.67 -13.28
C MET A 3 6.47 -10.31 -14.11
N LEU A 4 5.54 -11.05 -13.50
CA LEU A 4 4.40 -11.65 -14.22
C LEU A 4 3.48 -10.57 -14.80
N TRP A 5 3.29 -9.48 -14.07
CA TRP A 5 2.44 -8.36 -14.46
C TRP A 5 3.07 -7.55 -15.59
N ALA A 6 4.38 -7.34 -15.51
CA ALA A 6 5.14 -6.75 -16.60
C ALA A 6 4.97 -7.57 -17.88
N TRP A 7 5.11 -8.90 -17.79
CA TRP A 7 4.91 -9.78 -18.94
C TRP A 7 3.45 -9.86 -19.40
N ALA A 8 2.47 -9.68 -18.53
CA ALA A 8 1.05 -9.67 -18.88
C ALA A 8 0.64 -8.43 -19.68
N GLY A 9 1.28 -7.29 -19.42
CA GLY A 9 1.00 -6.05 -20.15
C GLY A 9 1.48 -6.06 -21.61
N VAL A 10 2.42 -6.95 -21.96
CA VAL A 10 2.87 -7.15 -23.36
C VAL A 10 1.71 -7.68 -24.23
N PRO A 11 1.13 -8.87 -23.97
CA PRO A 11 0.05 -9.40 -24.80
C PRO A 11 -1.22 -8.55 -24.73
N LEU A 12 -1.53 -7.96 -23.57
CA LEU A 12 -2.68 -7.05 -23.43
C LEU A 12 -2.48 -5.78 -24.27
N GLY A 13 -1.27 -5.21 -24.25
CA GLY A 13 -0.91 -4.05 -25.06
C GLY A 13 -0.98 -4.34 -26.57
N VAL A 14 -0.50 -5.51 -27.01
CA VAL A 14 -0.61 -5.95 -28.41
C VAL A 14 -2.08 -6.05 -28.81
N TYR A 15 -2.89 -6.77 -28.03
CA TYR A 15 -4.33 -6.94 -28.29
C TYR A 15 -5.02 -5.59 -28.44
N ASN A 16 -4.83 -4.66 -27.49
CA ASN A 16 -5.50 -3.36 -27.52
C ASN A 16 -5.06 -2.46 -28.69
N ILE A 17 -3.80 -2.57 -29.12
CA ILE A 17 -3.29 -1.79 -30.26
C ILE A 17 -3.80 -2.35 -31.58
N VAL A 18 -3.88 -3.67 -31.73
CA VAL A 18 -4.32 -4.35 -32.96
C VAL A 18 -5.84 -4.34 -33.11
N GLU A 19 -6.61 -4.43 -32.02
CA GLU A 19 -8.06 -4.19 -32.05
C GLU A 19 -8.44 -2.72 -32.25
N GLY A 20 -7.47 -1.83 -32.06
CA GLY A 20 -7.67 -0.42 -32.36
C GLY A 20 -8.56 0.28 -31.33
N PHE A 21 -8.63 -0.21 -30.09
CA PHE A 21 -9.38 0.42 -29.01
C PHE A 21 -8.95 1.88 -28.75
N ASN A 22 -9.77 2.60 -27.98
CA ASN A 22 -9.50 3.98 -27.56
C ASN A 22 -8.09 4.14 -26.98
N ILE A 23 -7.51 5.33 -27.15
CA ILE A 23 -6.13 5.62 -26.73
C ILE A 23 -5.90 5.31 -25.25
N ALA A 24 -6.91 5.50 -24.39
CA ALA A 24 -6.87 5.15 -22.98
C ALA A 24 -6.57 3.66 -22.75
N LEU A 25 -7.25 2.76 -23.49
CA LEU A 25 -7.07 1.30 -23.38
C LEU A 25 -5.73 0.85 -23.92
N ARG A 26 -5.14 1.59 -24.86
CA ARG A 26 -3.78 1.30 -25.36
C ARG A 26 -2.71 1.69 -24.35
N ILE A 27 -2.93 2.79 -23.62
CA ILE A 27 -1.96 3.32 -22.64
C ILE A 27 -2.00 2.53 -21.33
N GLN A 28 -3.17 2.05 -20.88
CA GLN A 28 -3.32 1.35 -19.61
C GLN A 28 -2.34 0.17 -19.42
N PRO A 29 -2.21 -0.79 -20.36
CA PRO A 29 -1.26 -1.89 -20.24
C PRO A 29 0.22 -1.44 -20.24
N GLN A 30 0.52 -0.32 -20.89
CA GLN A 30 1.87 0.25 -20.92
C GLN A 30 2.25 0.80 -19.53
N ILE A 31 1.32 1.54 -18.91
CA ILE A 31 1.50 2.05 -17.55
C ILE A 31 1.67 0.87 -16.59
N LEU A 32 0.82 -0.15 -16.68
CA LEU A 32 0.91 -1.36 -15.85
C LEU A 32 2.28 -2.02 -15.98
N THR A 33 2.77 -2.20 -17.21
CA THR A 33 4.07 -2.82 -17.50
C THR A 33 5.21 -2.03 -16.88
N VAL A 34 5.23 -0.71 -17.09
CA VAL A 34 6.27 0.18 -16.58
C VAL A 34 6.25 0.22 -15.05
N LEU A 35 5.09 0.40 -14.43
CA LEU A 35 4.97 0.42 -12.97
C LEU A 35 5.37 -0.93 -12.37
N SER A 36 5.04 -2.04 -13.02
CA SER A 36 5.46 -3.38 -12.59
C SER A 36 6.98 -3.57 -12.67
N LEU A 37 7.63 -3.07 -13.74
CA LEU A 37 9.10 -3.11 -13.86
C LEU A 37 9.78 -2.20 -12.84
N VAL A 38 9.24 -0.99 -12.63
CA VAL A 38 9.77 -0.03 -11.64
C VAL A 38 9.67 -0.60 -10.23
N THR A 39 8.51 -1.15 -9.85
CA THR A 39 8.34 -1.77 -8.53
C THR A 39 9.22 -3.00 -8.36
N TRP A 40 9.38 -3.82 -9.41
CA TRP A 40 10.30 -4.95 -9.39
C TRP A 40 11.74 -4.53 -9.10
N ILE A 41 12.25 -3.49 -9.78
CA ILE A 41 13.62 -3.03 -9.52
C ILE A 41 13.75 -2.28 -8.19
N GLN A 42 12.69 -1.61 -7.73
CA GLN A 42 12.65 -1.00 -6.41
C GLN A 42 12.84 -2.05 -5.31
N CYS A 43 12.25 -3.25 -5.45
CA CYS A 43 12.51 -4.34 -4.52
C CYS A 43 14.01 -4.69 -4.45
N TYR A 44 14.71 -4.76 -5.60
CA TYR A 44 16.16 -5.00 -5.62
C TYR A 44 16.96 -3.84 -5.02
N TYR A 45 16.55 -2.60 -5.28
CA TYR A 45 17.19 -1.41 -4.72
C TYR A 45 17.11 -1.39 -3.19
N TYR A 46 15.91 -1.60 -2.63
CA TYR A 46 15.67 -1.51 -1.18
C TYR A 46 16.15 -2.75 -0.42
N GLU A 47 15.97 -3.97 -0.94
CA GLU A 47 16.34 -5.19 -0.22
C GLU A 47 17.83 -5.55 -0.36
N ARG A 48 18.42 -5.38 -1.55
CA ARG A 48 19.83 -5.73 -1.82
C ARG A 48 20.78 -4.54 -1.78
N LYS A 49 20.30 -3.33 -1.44
CA LYS A 49 21.08 -2.07 -1.42
C LYS A 49 21.83 -1.80 -2.73
N TRP A 50 21.24 -2.16 -3.87
CA TRP A 50 21.84 -1.90 -5.18
C TRP A 50 21.91 -0.39 -5.44
N SER A 51 22.95 0.07 -6.12
CA SER A 51 23.01 1.47 -6.55
C SER A 51 22.05 1.72 -7.72
N VAL A 52 21.44 2.91 -7.77
CA VAL A 52 20.53 3.35 -8.85
C VAL A 52 21.07 3.06 -10.26
N PRO A 53 22.36 3.32 -10.59
CA PRO A 53 22.88 3.01 -11.93
C PRO A 53 22.89 1.52 -12.26
N ARG A 54 23.13 0.63 -11.28
CA ARG A 54 23.10 -0.83 -11.51
C ARG A 54 21.67 -1.32 -11.74
N ALA A 55 20.72 -0.77 -10.99
CA ALA A 55 19.30 -1.01 -11.18
C ALA A 55 18.84 -0.58 -12.59
N LEU A 56 19.23 0.62 -13.02
CA LEU A 56 18.89 1.13 -14.35
C LEU A 56 19.53 0.32 -15.47
N ALA A 57 20.80 -0.07 -15.30
CA ALA A 57 21.52 -0.91 -16.27
C ALA A 57 20.86 -2.29 -16.47
N LEU A 58 20.12 -2.79 -15.46
CA LEU A 58 19.36 -4.04 -15.58
C LEU A 58 17.96 -3.83 -16.18
N VAL A 59 17.25 -2.78 -15.77
CA VAL A 59 15.88 -2.54 -16.24
C VAL A 59 15.83 -2.06 -17.68
N ALA A 60 16.75 -1.20 -18.10
CA ALA A 60 16.77 -0.65 -19.44
C ALA A 60 16.78 -1.73 -20.54
N PRO A 61 17.68 -2.74 -20.54
CA PRO A 61 17.67 -3.79 -21.55
C PRO A 61 16.42 -4.67 -21.48
N VAL A 62 15.89 -4.94 -20.28
CA VAL A 62 14.64 -5.70 -20.12
C VAL A 62 13.46 -4.94 -20.72
N MET A 63 13.35 -3.64 -20.44
CA MET A 63 12.31 -2.78 -20.99
C MET A 63 12.42 -2.67 -22.51
N CYS A 64 13.63 -2.49 -23.05
CA CYS A 64 13.86 -2.49 -24.50
C CYS A 64 13.49 -3.83 -25.14
N PHE A 65 13.85 -4.95 -24.50
CA PHE A 65 13.51 -6.28 -24.98
C PHE A 65 12.00 -6.50 -25.02
N MET A 66 11.29 -6.18 -23.94
CA MET A 66 9.83 -6.30 -23.87
C MET A 66 9.14 -5.39 -24.89
N GLY A 67 9.59 -4.14 -25.04
CA GLY A 67 9.09 -3.22 -26.06
C GLY A 67 9.35 -3.71 -27.48
N GLY A 68 10.52 -4.29 -27.74
CA GLY A 68 10.86 -4.92 -29.02
C GLY A 68 9.99 -6.12 -29.35
N VAL A 69 9.77 -7.02 -28.37
CA VAL A 69 8.86 -8.17 -28.49
C VAL A 69 7.43 -7.68 -28.76
N GLN A 70 6.97 -6.66 -28.03
CA GLN A 70 5.65 -6.08 -28.25
C GLN A 70 5.50 -5.52 -29.66
N ALA A 71 6.49 -4.73 -30.14
CA ALA A 71 6.48 -4.16 -31.48
C ALA A 71 6.47 -5.24 -32.57
N ALA A 72 7.29 -6.28 -32.41
CA ALA A 72 7.34 -7.41 -33.33
C ALA A 72 5.98 -8.15 -33.38
N LEU A 73 5.36 -8.38 -32.22
CA LEU A 73 4.04 -8.99 -32.12
C LEU A 73 2.95 -8.13 -32.74
N ILE A 74 2.99 -6.80 -32.58
CA ILE A 74 2.03 -5.88 -33.23
C ILE A 74 2.11 -6.02 -34.75
N VAL A 75 3.32 -6.03 -35.32
CA VAL A 75 3.50 -6.20 -36.78
C VAL A 75 3.00 -7.58 -37.23
N ALA A 76 3.36 -8.64 -36.51
CA ALA A 76 2.94 -9.99 -36.83
C ALA A 76 1.41 -10.17 -36.75
N LEU A 77 0.76 -9.65 -35.71
CA LEU A 77 -0.69 -9.76 -35.54
C LEU A 77 -1.47 -8.85 -36.49
N ARG A 78 -0.92 -7.69 -36.89
CA ARG A 78 -1.52 -6.89 -37.97
C ARG A 78 -1.55 -7.67 -39.28
N HIS A 79 -0.44 -8.33 -39.63
CA HIS A 79 -0.38 -9.17 -40.83
C HIS A 79 -1.32 -10.38 -40.74
N ALA A 80 -1.53 -10.95 -39.55
CA ALA A 80 -2.50 -12.01 -39.33
C ALA A 80 -3.96 -11.50 -39.48
N LYS A 81 -4.26 -10.30 -38.98
CA LYS A 81 -5.57 -9.65 -39.11
C LYS A 81 -5.92 -9.30 -40.55
N GLU A 82 -4.93 -8.90 -41.36
CA GLU A 82 -5.09 -8.70 -42.81
C GLU A 82 -5.47 -10.00 -43.56
N ARG A 83 -5.24 -11.17 -42.95
CA ARG A 83 -5.64 -12.48 -43.47
C ARG A 83 -6.91 -13.04 -42.82
N ASP A 84 -7.68 -12.19 -42.13
CA ASP A 84 -8.90 -12.55 -41.40
C ASP A 84 -8.69 -13.66 -40.35
N LEU A 85 -7.47 -13.77 -39.80
CA LEU A 85 -7.15 -14.72 -38.73
C LEU A 85 -7.34 -14.06 -37.35
N GLU A 86 -8.46 -14.35 -36.69
CA GLU A 86 -8.79 -13.80 -35.37
C GLU A 86 -8.17 -14.59 -34.20
N TRP A 87 -7.85 -15.88 -34.40
CA TRP A 87 -7.35 -16.76 -33.35
C TRP A 87 -6.08 -16.26 -32.63
N PRO A 88 -5.08 -15.66 -33.32
CA PRO A 88 -3.91 -15.07 -32.66
C PRO A 88 -4.27 -13.94 -31.69
N LEU A 89 -5.29 -13.12 -32.00
CA LEU A 89 -5.73 -12.05 -31.11
C LEU A 89 -6.39 -12.63 -29.85
N ILE A 90 -7.26 -13.63 -30.03
CA ILE A 90 -7.91 -14.34 -28.92
C ILE A 90 -6.87 -14.99 -28.01
N LEU A 91 -5.83 -15.60 -28.58
CA LEU A 91 -4.72 -16.19 -27.81
C LEU A 91 -3.99 -15.14 -26.97
N MET A 92 -3.71 -13.96 -27.54
CA MET A 92 -3.04 -12.87 -26.81
C MET A 92 -3.91 -12.33 -25.68
N ALA A 93 -5.20 -12.13 -25.94
CA ALA A 93 -6.18 -11.80 -24.93
C ALA A 93 -6.24 -12.84 -23.79
N ALA A 94 -6.31 -14.12 -24.13
CA ALA A 94 -6.33 -15.20 -23.15
C ALA A 94 -5.04 -15.29 -22.33
N LEU A 95 -3.88 -15.12 -22.97
CA LEU A 95 -2.57 -15.08 -22.31
C LEU A 95 -2.47 -13.90 -21.33
N ALA A 96 -2.93 -12.72 -21.75
CA ALA A 96 -2.99 -11.54 -20.89
C ALA A 96 -3.85 -11.80 -19.65
N ALA A 97 -5.10 -12.25 -19.85
CA ALA A 97 -6.03 -12.55 -18.77
C ALA A 97 -5.47 -13.62 -17.81
N ALA A 98 -4.85 -14.67 -18.34
CA ALA A 98 -4.24 -15.72 -17.52
C ALA A 98 -3.05 -15.22 -16.69
N LEU A 99 -2.17 -14.40 -17.28
CA LEU A 99 -1.01 -13.83 -16.59
C LEU A 99 -1.43 -12.80 -15.52
N LEU A 100 -2.44 -11.99 -15.81
CA LEU A 100 -3.04 -11.06 -14.85
C LEU A 100 -3.70 -11.83 -13.71
N ALA A 101 -4.53 -12.82 -14.02
CA ALA A 101 -5.17 -13.67 -13.02
C ALA A 101 -4.13 -14.42 -12.16
N ALA A 102 -3.03 -14.91 -12.73
CA ALA A 102 -1.95 -15.53 -11.96
C ALA A 102 -1.24 -14.53 -11.04
N GLY A 103 -1.02 -13.31 -11.55
CA GLY A 103 -0.46 -12.20 -10.80
C GLY A 103 -1.32 -11.80 -9.60
N VAL A 104 -2.63 -11.67 -9.82
CA VAL A 104 -3.67 -11.37 -8.83
C VAL A 104 -3.88 -12.54 -7.87
N GLY A 105 -3.87 -13.77 -8.36
CA GLY A 105 -4.02 -14.99 -7.58
C GLY A 105 -2.93 -15.15 -6.52
N SER A 106 -1.71 -14.68 -6.81
CA SER A 106 -0.62 -14.63 -5.83
C SER A 106 -1.00 -13.77 -4.61
N HIS A 107 -1.69 -12.64 -4.83
CA HIS A 107 -2.21 -11.81 -3.72
C HIS A 107 -3.31 -12.51 -2.93
N TYR A 108 -4.18 -13.26 -3.60
CA TYR A 108 -5.26 -13.99 -2.94
C TYR A 108 -4.71 -15.06 -1.98
N VAL A 109 -3.69 -15.78 -2.42
CA VAL A 109 -2.98 -16.79 -1.62
C VAL A 109 -2.27 -16.15 -0.44
N ASP A 110 -1.58 -15.01 -0.64
CA ASP A 110 -0.89 -14.31 0.44
C ASP A 110 -1.85 -13.77 1.51
N ILE A 111 -2.99 -13.18 1.10
CA ILE A 111 -4.03 -12.72 2.02
C ILE A 111 -4.61 -13.90 2.80
N TYR A 112 -4.88 -15.02 2.13
CA TYR A 112 -5.44 -16.22 2.74
C TYR A 112 -4.47 -16.83 3.76
N ARG A 113 -3.18 -16.91 3.44
CA ARG A 113 -2.16 -17.57 4.27
C ARG A 113 -1.69 -16.71 5.44
N HIS A 114 -1.52 -15.39 5.24
CA HIS A 114 -0.94 -14.52 6.27
C HIS A 114 -1.96 -13.84 7.17
N ARG A 115 -3.28 -13.94 6.89
CA ARG A 115 -4.41 -13.43 7.71
C ARG A 115 -4.25 -11.98 8.20
N THR A 116 -3.34 -11.22 7.58
CA THR A 116 -2.94 -9.87 7.95
C THR A 116 -2.66 -9.09 6.67
N VAL A 117 -3.18 -7.87 6.59
CA VAL A 117 -3.13 -7.03 5.37
C VAL A 117 -1.80 -6.28 5.24
N ARG A 118 -0.69 -6.96 5.55
CA ARG A 118 0.64 -6.36 5.48
C ARG A 118 1.26 -6.66 4.11
N GLY A 119 1.21 -5.68 3.22
CA GLY A 119 2.02 -5.68 1.99
C GLY A 119 1.32 -5.24 0.70
N ILE A 120 -0.01 -5.16 0.69
CA ILE A 120 -0.77 -4.75 -0.51
C ILE A 120 -1.21 -3.30 -0.36
N SER A 121 -0.75 -2.44 -1.28
CA SER A 121 -1.20 -1.05 -1.34
C SER A 121 -2.64 -0.99 -1.82
N PHE A 122 -3.58 -0.69 -0.93
CA PHE A 122 -4.98 -0.47 -1.27
C PHE A 122 -5.18 0.56 -2.38
N ILE A 123 -4.29 1.53 -2.48
CA ILE A 123 -4.30 2.56 -3.54
C ILE A 123 -4.00 1.91 -4.90
N PHE A 124 -3.04 1.00 -4.96
CA PHE A 124 -2.69 0.30 -6.19
C PHE A 124 -3.84 -0.62 -6.66
N VAL A 125 -4.43 -1.35 -5.72
CA VAL A 125 -5.62 -2.19 -5.98
C VAL A 125 -6.79 -1.35 -6.49
N GLY A 126 -7.04 -0.19 -5.87
CA GLY A 126 -8.11 0.71 -6.29
C GLY A 126 -7.85 1.36 -7.65
N LEU A 127 -6.59 1.67 -7.98
CA LEU A 127 -6.21 2.19 -9.28
C LEU A 127 -6.41 1.16 -10.40
N ASP A 128 -6.08 -0.11 -10.16
CA ASP A 128 -6.30 -1.15 -11.18
C ASP A 128 -7.79 -1.43 -11.37
N ALA A 129 -8.56 -1.55 -10.27
CA ALA A 129 -10.02 -1.69 -10.34
C ALA A 129 -10.70 -0.50 -11.06
N LEU A 130 -10.21 0.73 -10.82
CA LEU A 130 -10.69 1.92 -11.50
C LEU A 130 -10.30 1.91 -12.99
N GLY A 131 -9.09 1.47 -13.31
CA GLY A 131 -8.62 1.25 -14.68
C GLY A 131 -9.55 0.31 -15.44
N ASP A 132 -9.84 -0.85 -14.88
CA ASP A 132 -10.74 -1.85 -15.48
C ASP A 132 -12.17 -1.33 -15.63
N LEU A 133 -12.68 -0.60 -14.63
CA LEU A 133 -14.00 0.04 -14.71
C LEU A 133 -14.05 1.05 -15.86
N THR A 134 -13.04 1.91 -15.99
CA THR A 134 -12.98 2.91 -17.06
C THR A 134 -12.76 2.27 -18.43
N SER A 135 -11.98 1.19 -18.52
CA SER A 135 -11.79 0.41 -19.74
C SER A 135 -13.08 -0.27 -20.18
N LEU A 136 -13.79 -0.93 -19.26
CA LEU A 136 -15.08 -1.55 -19.52
C LEU A 136 -16.10 -0.51 -20.01
N LEU A 137 -16.19 0.64 -19.33
CA LEU A 137 -17.07 1.73 -19.74
C LEU A 137 -16.74 2.24 -21.14
N SER A 138 -15.45 2.35 -21.47
CA SER A 138 -14.99 2.78 -22.79
C SER A 138 -15.36 1.81 -23.91
N VAL A 139 -15.33 0.49 -23.64
CA VAL A 139 -15.76 -0.53 -24.61
C VAL A 139 -17.29 -0.52 -24.78
N PHE A 140 -18.05 -0.33 -23.70
CA PHE A 140 -19.51 -0.21 -23.77
C PHE A 140 -19.99 0.99 -24.60
N PHE A 141 -19.27 2.11 -24.55
CA PHE A 141 -19.60 3.31 -25.34
C PHE A 141 -18.98 3.32 -26.75
N GLN A 142 -18.26 2.27 -27.16
CA GLN A 142 -17.76 2.20 -28.54
C GLN A 142 -18.88 1.87 -29.53
N PRO A 143 -18.85 2.45 -30.75
CA PRO A 143 -19.83 2.14 -31.81
C PRO A 143 -19.80 0.68 -32.28
N LYS A 144 -18.69 -0.02 -32.05
CA LYS A 144 -18.54 -1.46 -32.29
C LYS A 144 -18.35 -2.15 -30.95
N LEU A 145 -19.31 -2.98 -30.57
CA LEU A 145 -19.24 -3.75 -29.34
C LEU A 145 -18.31 -4.95 -29.54
N ASP A 146 -17.12 -4.89 -28.94
CA ASP A 146 -16.23 -6.05 -28.86
C ASP A 146 -16.55 -6.88 -27.61
N ILE A 147 -17.20 -8.02 -27.82
CA ILE A 147 -17.59 -8.96 -26.76
C ILE A 147 -16.36 -9.51 -26.05
N LEU A 148 -15.25 -9.71 -26.76
CA LEU A 148 -14.03 -10.26 -26.19
C LEU A 148 -13.43 -9.28 -25.17
N GLY A 149 -13.35 -7.99 -25.54
CA GLY A 149 -12.92 -6.93 -24.63
C GLY A 149 -13.83 -6.80 -23.41
N ILE A 150 -15.16 -6.85 -23.59
CA ILE A 150 -16.12 -6.80 -22.47
C ILE A 150 -15.88 -7.94 -21.48
N VAL A 151 -15.75 -9.18 -21.97
CA VAL A 151 -15.56 -10.36 -21.11
C VAL A 151 -14.26 -10.27 -20.31
N ILE A 152 -13.17 -9.86 -20.95
CA ILE A 152 -11.86 -9.74 -20.31
C ILE A 152 -11.91 -8.68 -19.20
N TYR A 153 -12.31 -7.46 -19.54
CA TYR A 153 -12.34 -6.35 -18.57
C TYR A 153 -13.38 -6.55 -17.46
N ALA A 154 -14.52 -7.17 -17.75
CA ALA A 154 -15.49 -7.52 -16.71
C ALA A 154 -14.94 -8.57 -15.75
N THR A 155 -14.20 -9.56 -16.25
CA THR A 155 -13.58 -10.59 -15.42
C THR A 155 -12.46 -10.02 -14.56
N GLU A 156 -11.62 -9.16 -15.12
CA GLU A 156 -10.56 -8.43 -14.40
C GLU A 156 -11.15 -7.54 -13.30
N LEU A 157 -12.16 -6.73 -13.64
CA LEU A 157 -12.88 -5.90 -12.67
C LEU A 157 -13.48 -6.73 -11.53
N ALA A 158 -14.05 -7.89 -11.82
CA ALA A 158 -14.61 -8.78 -10.80
C ALA A 158 -13.53 -9.33 -9.85
N LEU A 159 -12.39 -9.78 -10.39
CA LEU A 159 -11.23 -10.24 -9.63
C LEU A 159 -10.70 -9.14 -8.69
N TRP A 160 -10.57 -7.93 -9.23
CA TRP A 160 -10.08 -6.76 -8.48
C TRP A 160 -11.03 -6.27 -7.41
N THR A 161 -12.32 -6.18 -7.73
CA THR A 161 -13.38 -5.84 -6.77
C THR A 161 -13.42 -6.86 -5.65
N GLY A 162 -13.22 -8.15 -5.95
CA GLY A 162 -13.11 -9.23 -4.96
C GLY A 162 -11.96 -9.01 -3.98
N ILE A 163 -10.76 -8.72 -4.48
CA ILE A 163 -9.59 -8.42 -3.62
C ILE A 163 -9.81 -7.14 -2.82
N PHE A 164 -10.33 -6.09 -3.45
CA PHE A 164 -10.62 -4.83 -2.77
C PHE A 164 -11.62 -5.04 -1.64
N ALA A 165 -12.70 -5.81 -1.87
CA ALA A 165 -13.69 -6.15 -0.86
C ALA A 165 -13.10 -6.99 0.28
N CYS A 166 -12.30 -8.02 -0.04
CA CYS A 166 -11.61 -8.83 0.97
C CYS A 166 -10.66 -7.97 1.82
N GLY A 167 -9.83 -7.15 1.18
CA GLY A 167 -8.89 -6.26 1.86
C GLY A 167 -9.62 -5.21 2.71
N ALA A 168 -10.67 -4.60 2.18
CA ALA A 168 -11.51 -3.63 2.90
C ALA A 168 -12.15 -4.29 4.12
N TYR A 169 -12.69 -5.50 4.00
CA TYR A 169 -13.27 -6.25 5.12
C TYR A 169 -12.24 -6.51 6.24
N TYR A 170 -11.03 -6.96 5.89
CA TYR A 170 -9.96 -7.22 6.87
C TYR A 170 -9.35 -5.95 7.49
N ASN A 171 -9.37 -4.81 6.80
CA ASN A 171 -8.91 -3.52 7.34
C ASN A 171 -9.99 -2.78 8.13
N LEU A 172 -11.27 -2.94 7.74
CA LEU A 172 -12.41 -2.33 8.40
C LEU A 172 -12.69 -2.99 9.77
N ARG A 173 -12.50 -4.31 9.90
CA ARG A 173 -12.69 -5.05 11.17
C ARG A 173 -11.82 -4.54 12.34
N PRO A 174 -10.50 -4.33 12.22
CA PRO A 174 -9.68 -3.75 13.28
C PRO A 174 -9.93 -2.25 13.48
N TRP A 175 -10.27 -1.50 12.42
CA TRP A 175 -10.66 -0.09 12.55
C TRP A 175 -11.97 0.06 13.34
N LEU A 176 -12.98 -0.77 13.05
CA LEU A 176 -14.23 -0.85 13.81
C LEU A 176 -13.96 -1.25 15.26
N ARG A 177 -13.12 -2.26 15.52
CA ARG A 177 -12.75 -2.63 16.89
C ARG A 177 -12.03 -1.50 17.64
N LYS A 178 -11.20 -0.71 16.97
CA LYS A 178 -10.52 0.46 17.57
C LYS A 178 -11.48 1.63 17.81
N LYS A 179 -12.48 1.82 16.94
CA LYS A 179 -13.50 2.88 17.06
C LYS A 179 -14.57 2.56 18.11
N TYR A 180 -15.01 1.30 18.19
CA TYR A 180 -15.99 0.84 19.18
C TYR A 180 -15.36 0.42 20.51
N GLY A 181 -14.10 -0.05 20.52
CA GLY A 181 -13.37 -0.38 21.76
C GLY A 181 -12.93 0.85 22.57
N LYS A 182 -12.99 2.06 22.00
CA LYS A 182 -12.76 3.32 22.72
C LYS A 182 -14.02 3.90 23.37
N SER A 183 -15.18 3.25 23.19
CA SER A 183 -16.48 3.71 23.69
C SER A 183 -17.11 2.78 24.74
N GLY A 184 -16.37 1.80 25.27
CA GLY A 184 -16.89 0.79 26.20
C GLY A 184 -15.99 0.45 27.39
N GLY A 185 -15.10 1.37 27.77
CA GLY A 185 -14.09 1.15 28.82
C GLY A 185 -14.36 1.85 30.14
N THR A 186 -15.62 1.99 30.57
CA THR A 186 -15.96 2.41 31.94
C THR A 186 -17.18 1.66 32.45
N ALA A 187 -17.02 0.38 32.79
CA ALA A 187 -17.83 -0.31 33.80
C ALA A 187 -17.37 -1.76 33.99
N ALA A 188 -16.86 -2.03 35.19
CA ALA A 188 -16.99 -3.25 35.96
C ALA A 188 -16.45 -4.58 35.37
N SER A 189 -15.34 -5.06 35.92
CA SER A 189 -15.43 -5.87 37.15
C SER A 189 -14.04 -6.20 37.67
N GLU A 190 -13.81 -5.71 38.88
CA GLU A 190 -12.73 -6.05 39.77
C GLU A 190 -12.83 -7.53 40.17
N VAL A 191 -11.74 -8.28 40.01
CA VAL A 191 -11.39 -9.37 40.93
C VAL A 191 -9.88 -9.28 41.12
N SER A 192 -9.46 -8.48 42.10
CA SER A 192 -8.13 -8.58 42.70
C SER A 192 -8.30 -8.67 44.20
N GLN A 193 -7.65 -9.69 44.76
CA GLN A 193 -7.63 -10.08 46.15
C GLN A 193 -7.14 -8.95 47.08
N SER A 194 -7.82 -8.85 48.23
CA SER A 194 -7.36 -8.43 49.57
C SER A 194 -5.85 -8.43 49.80
N GLY A 195 -5.23 -7.56 50.62
CA GLY A 195 -5.66 -6.56 51.60
C GLY A 195 -4.38 -5.96 52.21
N GLU A 196 -4.33 -4.67 52.54
CA GLU A 196 -4.29 -4.05 53.88
C GLU A 196 -3.99 -2.55 53.61
N GLY A 197 -4.46 -1.50 54.29
CA GLY A 197 -5.34 -1.28 55.43
C GLY A 197 -5.54 0.25 55.59
N ALA A 198 -6.60 0.63 56.32
CA ALA A 198 -6.91 1.95 56.93
C ALA A 198 -7.25 3.18 56.04
N ALA A 199 -8.46 3.69 56.26
CA ALA A 199 -9.03 4.96 55.76
C ALA A 199 -8.93 6.08 56.85
N PRO A 200 -9.60 7.25 56.74
CA PRO A 200 -9.90 8.15 55.61
C PRO A 200 -9.50 9.64 55.90
N ALA A 201 -9.42 10.50 54.89
CA ALA A 201 -9.79 11.93 55.02
C ALA A 201 -9.84 12.64 53.66
N ASN A 202 -10.98 13.29 53.40
CA ASN A 202 -11.31 14.04 52.21
C ASN A 202 -10.64 15.43 52.23
N THR A 203 -9.89 15.79 51.19
CA THR A 203 -9.71 17.18 50.76
C THR A 203 -9.48 17.26 49.26
N SER A 204 -10.35 18.01 48.60
CA SER A 204 -10.38 18.34 47.19
C SER A 204 -9.05 18.92 46.69
N GLY A 205 -8.45 18.28 45.69
CA GLY A 205 -7.24 18.75 45.02
C GLY A 205 -7.25 18.34 43.55
N ILE A 206 -7.30 19.33 42.67
CA ILE A 206 -7.25 19.20 41.21
C ILE A 206 -5.93 18.52 40.83
N ALA A 207 -5.98 17.26 40.38
CA ALA A 207 -4.81 16.53 39.89
C ALA A 207 -4.76 16.61 38.36
N LEU A 208 -3.84 17.43 37.87
CA LEU A 208 -3.46 17.59 36.47
C LEU A 208 -2.90 16.24 35.96
N HIS A 209 -3.44 15.76 34.85
CA HIS A 209 -3.09 14.46 34.25
C HIS A 209 -1.72 14.53 33.55
N ASP A 210 -0.68 13.95 34.16
CA ASP A 210 0.62 13.74 33.51
C ASP A 210 0.49 12.70 32.38
N LEU A 211 0.54 13.17 31.13
CA LEU A 211 0.75 12.32 29.96
C LEU A 211 2.25 12.34 29.61
N PRO A 212 2.88 11.18 29.34
CA PRO A 212 4.28 11.15 28.91
C PRO A 212 4.43 11.85 27.56
N SER A 213 5.19 12.95 27.60
CA SER A 213 5.50 13.85 26.50
C SER A 213 6.22 13.11 25.37
N SER A 214 5.65 13.24 24.16
CA SER A 214 6.16 12.71 22.90
C SER A 214 7.62 13.07 22.66
N THR A 215 8.44 12.06 22.43
CA THR A 215 9.81 12.17 21.93
C THR A 215 9.81 12.78 20.53
N SER A 216 9.99 14.10 20.47
CA SER A 216 10.30 14.84 19.25
C SER A 216 11.81 14.84 19.02
N VAL A 217 12.23 14.33 17.86
CA VAL A 217 13.63 14.10 17.42
C VAL A 217 14.31 15.39 16.92
N PHE A 218 13.87 16.56 17.38
CA PHE A 218 14.53 17.83 17.12
C PHE A 218 15.01 18.44 18.44
N ARG A 219 16.27 18.17 18.78
CA ARG A 219 16.98 18.94 19.82
C ARG A 219 17.27 20.33 19.27
N THR A 220 16.52 21.32 19.73
CA THR A 220 16.90 22.73 19.58
C THR A 220 17.73 23.17 20.78
N THR A 221 18.75 23.97 20.54
CA THR A 221 19.74 24.45 21.53
C THR A 221 19.14 25.24 22.70
N SER A 222 17.87 25.63 22.62
CA SER A 222 17.13 26.33 23.66
C SER A 222 16.82 25.46 24.88
N ALA A 223 16.66 24.14 24.71
CA ALA A 223 16.28 23.24 25.79
C ALA A 223 17.42 22.94 26.78
N GLU A 224 18.69 23.02 26.35
CA GLU A 224 19.84 22.82 27.26
C GLU A 224 20.03 23.97 28.25
N LEU A 225 19.74 25.21 27.84
CA LEU A 225 19.85 26.39 28.70
C LEU A 225 18.81 26.39 29.83
N GLU A 226 17.59 25.91 29.56
CA GLU A 226 16.51 25.79 30.56
C GLU A 226 16.89 24.77 31.65
N VAL A 227 17.45 23.62 31.26
CA VAL A 227 17.87 22.56 32.20
C VAL A 227 19.07 23.00 33.05
N HIS A 228 20.00 23.78 32.48
CA HIS A 228 21.12 24.33 33.25
C HIS A 228 20.67 25.40 34.25
N ARG A 229 19.67 26.21 33.89
CA ARG A 229 19.09 27.21 34.79
C ARG A 229 18.35 26.57 35.97
N GLN A 230 17.57 25.50 35.72
CA GLN A 230 16.86 24.78 36.78
C GLN A 230 17.81 24.09 37.78
N ARG A 231 18.93 23.52 37.31
CA ARG A 231 19.97 22.96 38.22
C ARG A 231 20.63 24.01 39.10
N SER A 232 20.81 25.24 38.60
CA SER A 232 21.43 26.34 39.37
C SER A 232 20.56 26.89 40.50
N VAL A 233 19.23 26.75 40.39
CA VAL A 233 18.27 27.20 41.41
C VAL A 233 18.09 26.15 42.51
N SER A 234 18.10 24.87 42.17
CA SER A 234 17.98 23.78 43.14
C SER A 234 19.19 23.67 44.09
N SER A 235 20.38 24.09 43.65
CA SER A 235 21.58 24.09 44.50
C SER A 235 21.62 25.24 45.52
N ARG A 236 20.90 26.35 45.28
CA ARG A 236 20.83 27.46 46.24
C ARG A 236 19.83 27.22 47.38
N LEU A 237 18.78 26.42 47.14
CA LEU A 237 17.78 26.10 48.16
C LEU A 237 18.23 25.01 49.15
N SER A 238 19.23 24.21 48.79
CA SER A 238 19.76 23.15 49.67
C SER A 238 20.81 23.65 50.68
N GLY A 239 21.29 24.89 50.54
CA GLY A 239 22.36 25.46 51.36
C GLY A 239 21.92 26.26 52.59
N VAL A 240 20.62 26.43 52.84
CA VAL A 240 20.09 27.34 53.88
C VAL A 240 19.60 26.59 55.15
N ALA A 241 19.65 25.26 55.17
CA ALA A 241 19.03 24.45 56.24
C ALA A 241 19.92 24.10 57.46
N HIS A 242 21.11 24.67 57.62
CA HIS A 242 21.94 24.41 58.81
C HIS A 242 22.56 25.69 59.40
N LEU A 243 21.81 26.31 60.32
CA LEU A 243 22.34 27.23 61.32
C LEU A 243 21.88 26.73 62.70
N PRO A 244 22.77 26.17 63.55
CA PRO A 244 22.44 25.94 64.95
C PRO A 244 22.50 27.28 65.70
N SER A 245 21.48 27.47 66.52
CA SER A 245 21.30 28.62 67.39
C SER A 245 22.35 28.66 68.51
N ARG A 246 23.00 29.82 68.66
CA ARG A 246 23.10 30.64 69.88
C ARG A 246 23.74 30.03 71.15
N VAL A 247 24.58 30.86 71.78
CA VAL A 247 24.61 31.23 73.23
C VAL A 247 26.00 31.09 73.88
N ALA A 248 26.34 32.17 74.59
CA ALA A 248 27.42 32.42 75.57
C ALA A 248 28.78 32.83 75.02
#